data_AF-A0A1G6C7P8-F1
#
_entry.id   AF-A0A1G6C7P8-F1
#
_cell.length_a   1.000
_cell.length_b   1.000
_cell.length_c   1.000
_cell.angle_alpha   90.00
_cell.angle_beta   90.00
_cell.angle_gamma   90.00
#
_symmetry.space_group_name_H-M   'P 1'
#
loop_
_entity.id
_entity.type
_entity.pdbx_description
1 polymer ?
#
loop_
_entity_poly.entity_id
_entity_poly.type
_entity_poly.pdbx_seq_one_letter_code
_entity_poly.pdbx_strand_id
1 'polypeptide(L)'
;MKREKNPFSKFFDNKLKALNERTGQSLTKRDIAYKLGVGNEMFRKIVNKNKPNQDRDCIIAVAAVLELNTDETNEAIQIYDVNLPQLKAADTDVQTRDDLIIDILENQTIDHLSIQDIDNLLSSRGFPILHVIDHRNKLLVENDNIYICVDNNNGDNCIRYNLEDYYYGDIYDSLETEFVYKTNRFSTKMKIVCTTDNSEYWLSCIYDIRYDKERHKTKGTYLYGYVRDSKSFVRIPDINSEIHLKQFYLKMKYQIKFEKRKILSALNDTRSYHERISAKVIANELHVFYETYNYTVPELCEYYLMDYVNGEYTLYVSNESRFMRLYLSVQEYHDMFGRSVDKYLDEYSSVETIENAVAKANLDRKGVIQLRIDAFHNAQDKINSLIGKLRDGKAHIRNLKAIYDNELDVLSYFKVEDDFQSSNDPQYGEIKGIGIDKISVTLPDDVQIELTFDNLCAGFSLGLNTIEEVGSFLIKHKTLELTELL
;
A
#
# COMPACT_ATOMS: atom_id res chain seq x y z
N MET A 1 36.70 33.42 -12.43
CA MET A 1 36.39 32.13 -11.80
C MET A 1 34.89 32.02 -11.57
N LYS A 2 34.17 31.13 -12.27
CA LYS A 2 32.79 30.77 -11.89
C LYS A 2 32.87 30.03 -10.55
N ARG A 3 32.29 30.59 -9.48
CA ARG A 3 32.16 29.87 -8.20
C ARG A 3 31.42 28.57 -8.47
N GLU A 4 32.03 27.46 -8.08
CA GLU A 4 31.38 26.15 -8.19
C GLU A 4 30.13 26.16 -7.31
N LYS A 5 28.97 25.79 -7.88
CA LYS A 5 27.72 25.72 -7.12
C LYS A 5 27.85 24.63 -6.07
N ASN A 6 27.39 24.92 -4.85
CA ASN A 6 27.37 23.91 -3.80
C ASN A 6 26.42 22.75 -4.18
N PRO A 7 26.58 21.56 -3.57
CA PRO A 7 25.78 20.37 -3.88
C PRO A 7 24.26 20.59 -3.75
N PHE A 8 23.81 21.26 -2.69
CA PHE A 8 22.39 21.53 -2.46
C PHE A 8 21.79 22.48 -3.51
N SER A 9 22.53 23.50 -3.95
CA SER A 9 22.10 24.43 -5.00
C SER A 9 21.96 23.72 -6.35
N LYS A 10 22.85 22.76 -6.65
CA LYS A 10 22.73 21.88 -7.83
C LYS A 10 21.50 20.97 -7.71
N PHE A 11 21.32 20.32 -6.56
CA PHE A 11 20.15 19.48 -6.28
C PHE A 11 18.84 20.26 -6.45
N PHE A 12 18.72 21.42 -5.81
CA PHE A 12 17.56 22.30 -5.90
C PHE A 12 17.25 22.70 -7.35
N ASP A 13 18.26 23.14 -8.11
CA ASP A 13 18.06 23.57 -9.50
C ASP A 13 17.56 22.42 -10.38
N ASN A 14 18.08 21.21 -10.17
CA ASN A 14 17.64 20.01 -10.87
C ASN A 14 16.19 19.65 -10.53
N LYS A 15 15.81 19.67 -9.25
CA LYS A 15 14.45 19.36 -8.81
C LYS A 15 13.43 20.41 -9.26
N LEU A 16 13.79 21.71 -9.20
CA LEU A 16 12.93 22.78 -9.73
C LEU A 16 12.72 22.63 -11.25
N LYS A 17 13.77 22.26 -11.98
CA LYS A 17 13.65 21.97 -13.41
C LYS A 17 12.71 20.79 -13.67
N ALA A 18 12.87 19.68 -12.95
CA ALA A 18 12.01 18.51 -13.05
C ALA A 18 10.54 18.83 -12.73
N LEU A 19 10.29 19.66 -11.69
CA LEU A 19 8.95 20.13 -11.35
C LEU A 19 8.32 20.95 -12.49
N ASN A 20 9.08 21.89 -13.07
CA ASN A 20 8.61 22.69 -14.20
C ASN A 20 8.31 21.83 -15.43
N GLU A 21 9.15 20.84 -15.73
CA GLU A 21 8.94 19.88 -16.81
C GLU A 21 7.68 19.03 -16.58
N ARG A 22 7.45 18.57 -15.33
CA ARG A 22 6.28 17.76 -14.97
C ARG A 22 4.98 18.55 -15.00
N THR A 23 4.99 19.79 -14.51
CA THR A 23 3.78 20.61 -14.34
C THR A 23 3.49 21.52 -15.54
N GLY A 24 4.44 21.67 -16.46
CA GLY A 24 4.36 22.66 -17.54
C GLY A 24 4.48 24.11 -17.06
N GLN A 25 4.82 24.34 -15.78
CA GLN A 25 4.98 25.67 -15.21
C GLN A 25 6.39 26.22 -15.45
N SER A 26 6.55 27.53 -15.26
CA SER A 26 7.85 28.22 -15.32
C SER A 26 8.19 28.85 -13.97
N LEU A 27 8.16 28.04 -12.90
CA LEU A 27 8.46 28.50 -11.56
C LEU A 27 9.93 28.89 -11.43
N THR A 28 10.17 30.02 -10.79
CA THR A 28 11.49 30.55 -10.47
C THR A 28 11.82 30.36 -8.99
N LYS A 29 13.10 30.52 -8.62
CA LYS A 29 13.52 30.59 -7.20
C LYS A 29 12.75 31.62 -6.38
N ARG A 30 12.32 32.72 -7.02
CA ARG A 30 11.55 33.77 -6.36
C ARG A 30 10.14 33.30 -6.02
N ASP A 31 9.53 32.50 -6.90
CA ASP A 31 8.19 31.94 -6.69
C ASP A 31 8.20 30.90 -5.56
N ILE A 32 9.25 30.07 -5.51
CA ILE A 32 9.46 29.14 -4.39
C ILE A 32 9.64 29.92 -3.07
N ALA A 33 10.47 30.97 -3.05
CA ALA A 33 10.63 31.82 -1.88
C ALA A 33 9.30 32.45 -1.42
N TYR A 34 8.48 32.92 -2.38
CA TYR A 34 7.16 33.47 -2.11
C TYR A 34 6.20 32.43 -1.50
N LYS A 35 6.13 31.22 -2.08
CA LYS A 35 5.32 30.10 -1.53
C LYS A 35 5.73 29.71 -0.11
N LEU A 36 7.02 29.85 0.23
CA LEU A 36 7.55 29.63 1.57
C LEU A 36 7.31 30.81 2.53
N GLY A 37 6.91 31.99 2.05
CA GLY A 37 6.80 33.21 2.86
C GLY A 37 8.16 33.76 3.29
N VAL A 38 9.22 33.47 2.52
CA VAL A 38 10.61 33.87 2.79
C VAL A 38 11.05 34.94 1.79
N GLY A 39 11.79 35.96 2.26
CA GLY A 39 12.36 36.96 1.37
C GLY A 39 13.34 36.35 0.35
N ASN A 40 13.24 36.75 -0.93
CA ASN A 40 14.03 36.19 -2.04
C ASN A 40 15.56 36.12 -1.75
N GLU A 41 16.11 37.17 -1.14
CA GLU A 41 17.54 37.23 -0.80
C GLU A 41 17.92 36.23 0.30
N MET A 42 17.05 36.06 1.30
CA MET A 42 17.25 35.08 2.36
C MET A 42 17.16 33.65 1.81
N PHE A 43 16.18 33.39 0.96
CA PHE A 43 16.03 32.09 0.29
C PHE A 43 17.24 31.74 -0.58
N ARG A 44 17.79 32.70 -1.32
CA ARG A 44 19.05 32.52 -2.07
C ARG A 44 20.21 32.16 -1.17
N LYS A 45 20.30 32.71 0.04
CA LYS A 45 21.35 32.36 1.00
C LYS A 45 21.18 30.93 1.54
N ILE A 46 19.94 30.48 1.74
CA ILE A 46 19.62 29.09 2.13
C ILE A 46 20.03 28.13 1.02
N VAL A 47 19.52 28.29 -0.20
CA VAL A 47 19.85 27.42 -1.34
C VAL A 47 21.35 27.40 -1.64
N ASN A 48 22.03 28.55 -1.50
CA ASN A 48 23.47 28.63 -1.72
C ASN A 48 24.31 28.25 -0.48
N LYS A 49 23.71 27.74 0.60
CA LYS A 49 24.38 27.33 1.86
C LYS A 49 25.27 28.44 2.45
N ASN A 50 24.92 29.69 2.19
CA ASN A 50 25.50 30.86 2.86
C ASN A 50 24.90 31.04 4.27
N LYS A 51 23.88 30.24 4.62
CA LYS A 51 23.39 30.00 5.99
C LYS A 51 23.45 28.50 6.29
N PRO A 52 24.60 27.94 6.71
CA PRO A 52 24.75 26.49 6.86
C PRO A 52 23.86 25.89 7.96
N ASN A 53 23.52 26.68 8.99
CA ASN A 53 22.74 26.22 10.14
C ASN A 53 21.26 26.56 9.95
N GLN A 54 20.60 25.96 8.96
CA GLN A 54 19.14 26.05 8.85
C GLN A 54 18.52 24.82 9.49
N ASP A 55 17.36 25.03 10.10
CA ASP A 55 16.62 23.95 10.73
C ASP A 55 16.12 22.97 9.67
N ARG A 56 16.04 21.70 10.07
CA ARG A 56 15.50 20.60 9.27
C ARG A 56 14.15 20.95 8.63
N ASP A 57 13.29 21.62 9.39
CA ASP A 57 11.96 22.05 8.97
C ASP A 57 11.99 23.02 7.78
N CYS A 58 13.00 23.88 7.67
CA CYS A 58 13.17 24.74 6.50
C CYS A 58 13.41 23.89 5.25
N ILE A 59 14.24 22.84 5.34
CA ILE A 59 14.54 21.95 4.21
C ILE A 59 13.31 21.13 3.83
N ILE A 60 12.57 20.62 4.82
CA ILE A 60 11.28 19.93 4.61
C ILE A 60 10.28 20.86 3.90
N ALA A 61 10.18 22.12 4.30
CA ALA A 61 9.29 23.08 3.66
C ALA A 61 9.70 23.34 2.19
N VAL A 62 11.00 23.48 1.90
CA VAL A 62 11.49 23.58 0.51
C VAL A 62 11.10 22.35 -0.30
N ALA A 63 11.32 21.15 0.25
CA ALA A 63 10.99 19.89 -0.39
C ALA A 63 9.48 19.76 -0.68
N ALA A 64 8.63 20.15 0.27
CA ALA A 64 7.18 20.15 0.10
C ALA A 64 6.72 21.08 -1.03
N VAL A 65 7.28 22.29 -1.13
CA VAL A 65 6.96 23.24 -2.22
C VAL A 65 7.48 22.75 -3.57
N LEU A 66 8.56 21.96 -3.58
CA LEU A 66 9.09 21.30 -4.76
C LEU A 66 8.37 19.99 -5.10
N GLU A 67 7.37 19.57 -4.31
CA GLU A 67 6.62 18.33 -4.49
C GLU A 67 7.53 17.09 -4.55
N LEU A 68 8.50 17.03 -3.64
CA LEU A 68 9.40 15.90 -3.45
C LEU A 68 8.75 14.85 -2.54
N ASN A 69 9.04 13.57 -2.79
CA ASN A 69 8.65 12.48 -1.89
C ASN A 69 9.59 12.38 -0.67
N THR A 70 9.35 11.39 0.21
CA THR A 70 10.13 11.22 1.44
C THR A 70 11.59 10.92 1.18
N ASP A 71 11.89 10.05 0.20
CA ASP A 71 13.27 9.67 -0.14
C ASP A 71 14.07 10.87 -0.67
N GLU A 72 13.50 11.61 -1.61
CA GLU A 72 14.10 12.83 -2.15
C GLU A 72 14.24 13.92 -1.09
N THR A 73 13.31 13.99 -0.14
CA THR A 73 13.39 14.91 1.00
C THR A 73 14.52 14.52 1.96
N ASN A 74 14.66 13.23 2.24
CA ASN A 74 15.75 12.69 3.06
C ASN A 74 17.12 12.88 2.39
N GLU A 75 17.20 12.73 1.07
CA GLU A 75 18.37 13.09 0.28
C GLU A 75 18.68 14.59 0.41
N ALA A 76 17.67 15.46 0.27
CA ALA A 76 17.82 16.90 0.42
C ALA A 76 18.35 17.31 1.80
N ILE A 77 17.83 16.70 2.87
CA ILE A 77 18.28 16.90 4.26
C ILE A 77 19.77 16.55 4.37
N GLN A 78 20.16 15.37 3.91
CA GLN A 78 21.54 14.87 4.02
C GLN A 78 22.53 15.67 3.16
N ILE A 79 22.12 16.12 1.97
CA ILE A 79 22.93 17.01 1.13
C ILE A 79 23.11 18.38 1.81
N TYR A 80 22.08 18.86 2.51
CA TYR A 80 22.16 20.13 3.22
C TYR A 80 23.09 20.04 4.42
N ASP A 81 22.86 19.09 5.32
CA ASP A 81 23.70 18.78 6.48
C ASP A 81 23.48 17.32 6.93
N VAL A 82 24.55 16.53 6.90
CA VAL A 82 24.57 15.11 7.28
C VAL A 82 24.16 14.89 8.75
N ASN A 83 24.32 15.90 9.61
CA ASN A 83 23.99 15.79 11.03
C ASN A 83 22.49 16.01 11.31
N LEU A 84 21.71 16.46 10.33
CA LEU A 84 20.27 16.63 10.49
C LEU A 84 19.58 15.26 10.42
N PRO A 85 18.66 14.95 11.35
CA PRO A 85 17.94 13.69 11.33
C PRO A 85 17.03 13.59 10.10
N GLN A 86 17.01 12.43 9.46
CA GLN A 86 16.09 12.11 8.37
C GLN A 86 14.66 11.94 8.89
N LEU A 87 13.67 12.15 8.02
CA LEU A 87 12.28 11.76 8.26
C LEU A 87 12.22 10.24 8.42
N LYS A 88 11.67 9.80 9.54
CA LYS A 88 11.48 8.39 9.84
C LYS A 88 10.05 8.19 10.35
N ALA A 89 9.35 7.22 9.76
CA ALA A 89 8.07 6.78 10.27
C ALA A 89 8.25 6.15 11.66
N ALA A 90 7.22 6.24 12.50
CA ALA A 90 7.26 5.62 13.81
C ALA A 90 7.18 4.09 13.69
N ASP A 91 7.95 3.39 14.52
CA ASP A 91 7.84 1.94 14.68
C ASP A 91 6.68 1.57 15.65
N THR A 92 5.71 2.47 15.85
CA THR A 92 4.62 2.38 16.85
C THR A 92 3.29 2.81 16.25
N ASP A 93 2.19 2.35 16.85
CA ASP A 93 0.82 2.77 16.49
C ASP A 93 0.47 4.22 16.85
N VAL A 94 1.38 4.95 17.51
CA VAL A 94 1.18 6.36 17.85
C VAL A 94 1.68 7.21 16.70
N GLN A 95 0.79 8.01 16.12
CA GLN A 95 1.16 8.95 15.07
C GLN A 95 2.19 9.96 15.60
N THR A 96 3.32 10.06 14.92
CA THR A 96 4.31 11.11 15.14
C THR A 96 4.13 12.26 14.16
N ARG A 97 4.86 13.36 14.43
CA ARG A 97 4.94 14.50 13.51
C ARG A 97 5.50 14.09 12.15
N ASP A 98 6.55 13.27 12.15
CA ASP A 98 7.19 12.80 10.93
C ASP A 98 6.23 11.93 10.11
N ASP A 99 5.42 11.08 10.75
CA ASP A 99 4.40 10.27 10.04
C ASP A 99 3.39 11.13 9.26
N LEU A 100 3.00 12.30 9.80
CA LEU A 100 2.11 13.25 9.13
C LEU A 100 2.85 14.02 8.00
N ILE A 101 4.14 14.29 8.17
CA ILE A 101 4.93 14.94 7.13
C ILE A 101 5.15 13.98 5.94
N ILE A 102 5.49 12.72 6.21
CA ILE A 102 5.71 11.64 5.22
C ILE A 102 4.48 11.43 4.33
N ASP A 103 3.34 10.98 4.90
CA ASP A 103 2.22 11.91 4.87
C ASP A 103 1.82 12.67 3.61
N ILE A 104 2.03 13.95 3.84
CA ILE A 104 1.83 15.06 2.96
C ILE A 104 2.78 14.91 1.77
N LEU A 105 4.08 14.65 2.00
CA LEU A 105 5.11 14.60 0.96
C LEU A 105 4.83 13.54 -0.10
N GLU A 106 4.46 12.32 0.30
CA GLU A 106 4.10 11.23 -0.64
C GLU A 106 2.91 11.57 -1.53
N ASN A 107 2.09 12.54 -1.12
CA ASN A 107 0.88 12.92 -1.83
C ASN A 107 0.93 14.31 -2.47
N GLN A 108 2.04 15.06 -2.33
CA GLN A 108 2.13 16.44 -2.84
C GLN A 108 1.94 16.56 -4.35
N THR A 109 2.21 15.50 -5.11
CA THR A 109 2.00 15.45 -6.57
C THR A 109 0.51 15.38 -6.97
N ILE A 110 -0.35 14.98 -6.04
CA ILE A 110 -1.80 14.83 -6.23
C ILE A 110 -2.56 15.91 -5.44
N ASP A 111 -2.15 16.12 -4.19
CA ASP A 111 -2.74 17.00 -3.20
C ASP A 111 -1.79 18.18 -2.91
N HIS A 112 -1.70 19.15 -3.82
CA HIS A 112 -0.82 20.30 -3.63
C HIS A 112 -1.22 21.10 -2.38
N LEU A 113 -0.48 20.93 -1.28
CA LEU A 113 -0.71 21.64 -0.02
C LEU A 113 0.26 22.81 0.13
N SER A 114 -0.29 23.98 0.42
CA SER A 114 0.52 25.13 0.83
C SER A 114 1.17 24.88 2.18
N ILE A 115 2.28 25.55 2.48
CA ILE A 115 2.90 25.42 3.81
C ILE A 115 1.93 25.85 4.92
N GLN A 116 1.01 26.79 4.66
CA GLN A 116 -0.02 27.16 5.64
C GLN A 116 -1.00 26.01 5.92
N ASP A 117 -1.38 25.24 4.89
CA ASP A 117 -2.20 24.05 5.06
C ASP A 117 -1.47 22.98 5.89
N ILE A 118 -0.15 22.81 5.66
CA ILE A 118 0.71 21.90 6.43
C ILE A 118 0.78 22.34 7.90
N ASP A 119 1.05 23.63 8.16
CA ASP A 119 1.12 24.17 9.51
C ASP A 119 -0.21 24.03 10.27
N ASN A 120 -1.33 24.23 9.58
CA ASN A 120 -2.67 24.04 10.14
C ASN A 120 -2.92 22.57 10.48
N LEU A 121 -2.55 21.64 9.59
CA LEU A 121 -2.65 20.20 9.83
C LEU A 121 -1.82 19.76 11.05
N LEU A 122 -0.55 20.19 11.12
CA LEU A 122 0.35 19.93 12.24
C LEU A 122 -0.25 20.45 13.56
N SER A 123 -0.66 21.71 13.58
CA SER A 123 -1.25 22.36 14.77
C SER A 123 -2.53 21.67 15.21
N SER A 124 -3.38 21.24 14.26
CA SER A 124 -4.65 20.56 14.56
C SER A 124 -4.48 19.21 15.26
N ARG A 125 -3.27 18.65 15.23
CA ARG A 125 -2.88 17.41 15.93
C ARG A 125 -1.95 17.66 17.12
N GLY A 126 -1.76 18.93 17.52
CA GLY A 126 -0.90 19.29 18.64
C GLY A 126 0.60 19.22 18.32
N PHE A 127 0.99 19.09 17.04
CA PHE A 127 2.41 19.10 16.65
C PHE A 127 2.91 20.54 16.41
N PRO A 128 4.21 20.80 16.66
CA PRO A 128 4.85 22.04 16.25
C PRO A 128 4.76 22.25 14.73
N ILE A 129 4.43 23.47 14.31
CA ILE A 129 4.45 23.91 12.90
C ILE A 129 5.86 23.85 12.31
N LEU A 130 5.99 23.97 10.98
CA LEU A 130 7.31 23.97 10.35
C LEU A 130 8.05 25.27 10.67
N HIS A 131 9.21 25.17 11.33
CA HIS A 131 10.11 26.30 11.48
C HIS A 131 10.89 26.54 10.19
N VAL A 132 10.43 27.50 9.39
CA VAL A 132 11.11 27.91 8.16
C VAL A 132 12.09 29.05 8.43
N ILE A 133 11.62 30.13 9.08
CA ILE A 133 12.40 31.29 9.53
C ILE A 133 11.71 31.95 10.74
N ASP A 134 12.45 32.63 11.62
CA ASP A 134 11.92 33.27 12.84
C ASP A 134 10.81 34.31 12.59
N HIS A 135 10.88 35.01 11.45
CA HIS A 135 9.91 36.03 11.04
C HIS A 135 9.37 35.72 9.65
N ARG A 136 8.49 34.72 9.58
CA ARG A 136 7.77 34.39 8.35
C ARG A 136 6.62 35.36 8.14
N ASN A 137 6.50 35.90 6.92
CA ASN A 137 5.32 36.66 6.53
C ASN A 137 4.13 35.70 6.50
N LYS A 138 3.23 35.80 7.48
CA LYS A 138 1.95 35.10 7.41
C LYS A 138 1.14 35.71 6.27
N LEU A 139 0.73 34.88 5.32
CA LEU A 139 -0.31 35.28 4.37
C LEU A 139 -1.59 35.43 5.19
N LEU A 140 -2.05 36.67 5.36
CA LEU A 140 -3.31 36.96 6.03
C LEU A 140 -4.43 36.37 5.19
N VAL A 141 -5.15 35.39 5.75
CA VAL A 141 -6.44 34.95 5.22
C VAL A 141 -7.49 35.64 6.07
N GLU A 142 -8.12 36.66 5.52
CA GLU A 142 -9.32 37.28 6.11
C GLU A 142 -10.45 36.25 6.07
N ASN A 143 -10.82 35.71 7.22
CA ASN A 143 -12.02 34.91 7.36
C ASN A 143 -12.67 35.33 8.68
N ASP A 144 -13.70 36.17 8.61
CA ASP A 144 -14.38 36.73 9.78
C ASP A 144 -15.18 35.67 10.56
N ASN A 145 -15.49 34.54 9.92
CA ASN A 145 -16.23 33.45 10.53
C ASN A 145 -15.28 32.49 11.25
N ILE A 146 -15.46 32.37 12.57
CA ILE A 146 -14.78 31.38 13.40
C ILE A 146 -15.65 30.12 13.44
N TYR A 147 -15.04 28.97 13.19
CA TYR A 147 -15.70 27.66 13.26
C TYR A 147 -15.08 26.84 14.38
N ILE A 148 -15.92 26.23 15.21
CA ILE A 148 -15.48 25.38 16.31
C ILE A 148 -15.91 23.95 16.04
N CYS A 149 -14.98 23.01 16.17
CA CYS A 149 -15.28 21.58 16.15
C CYS A 149 -16.00 21.21 17.44
N VAL A 150 -17.16 20.58 17.32
CA VAL A 150 -17.93 20.13 18.48
C VAL A 150 -17.50 18.69 18.78
N ASP A 151 -16.61 18.54 19.76
CA ASP A 151 -16.19 17.23 20.27
C ASP A 151 -17.10 16.85 21.45
N ASN A 152 -18.32 16.42 21.14
CA ASN A 152 -19.14 15.80 22.16
C ASN A 152 -18.62 14.38 22.34
N ASN A 153 -18.30 13.98 23.57
CA ASN A 153 -17.91 12.62 24.00
C ASN A 153 -18.85 11.46 23.55
N ASN A 154 -19.80 11.71 22.65
CA ASN A 154 -20.70 10.79 21.97
C ASN A 154 -20.21 10.33 20.56
N GLY A 155 -18.98 10.67 20.14
CA GLY A 155 -18.42 10.18 18.87
C GLY A 155 -18.69 11.05 17.64
N ASP A 156 -18.78 12.38 17.82
CA ASP A 156 -19.05 13.33 16.72
C ASP A 156 -17.81 13.62 15.83
N ASN A 157 -16.64 13.09 16.18
CA ASN A 157 -15.47 12.92 15.31
C ASN A 157 -15.11 11.43 15.19
N CYS A 158 -16.07 10.60 14.74
CA CYS A 158 -15.85 9.17 14.58
C CYS A 158 -15.35 8.83 13.16
N ILE A 159 -14.26 8.08 13.11
CA ILE A 159 -13.91 7.31 11.93
C ILE A 159 -14.81 6.08 11.96
N ARG A 160 -15.61 5.90 10.92
CA ARG A 160 -16.36 4.69 10.66
C ARG A 160 -15.72 4.01 9.47
N TYR A 161 -15.07 2.89 9.74
CA TYR A 161 -14.64 1.95 8.72
C TYR A 161 -15.77 0.93 8.59
N ASN A 162 -16.18 0.64 7.35
CA ASN A 162 -17.21 -0.38 7.14
C ASN A 162 -16.55 -1.75 7.35
N LEU A 163 -16.76 -2.35 8.51
CA LEU A 163 -16.35 -3.72 8.82
C LEU A 163 -17.32 -4.77 8.26
N GLU A 164 -18.37 -4.34 7.52
CA GLU A 164 -19.38 -5.26 7.01
C GLU A 164 -18.75 -6.43 6.25
N ASP A 165 -17.67 -6.22 5.50
CA ASP A 165 -16.96 -7.31 4.81
C ASP A 165 -16.10 -8.18 5.77
N TYR A 166 -15.59 -7.63 6.87
CA TYR A 166 -14.84 -8.39 7.90
C TYR A 166 -15.75 -9.31 8.73
N TYR A 167 -17.03 -8.95 8.88
CA TYR A 167 -17.98 -9.75 9.66
C TYR A 167 -18.25 -11.12 9.03
N TYR A 168 -18.08 -11.24 7.71
CA TYR A 168 -18.34 -12.47 6.96
C TYR A 168 -17.08 -13.30 6.65
N GLY A 169 -15.88 -12.77 6.95
CA GLY A 169 -14.62 -13.41 6.59
C GLY A 169 -14.39 -13.42 5.07
N ASP A 170 -13.47 -14.27 4.60
CA ASP A 170 -13.34 -14.51 3.18
C ASP A 170 -14.55 -15.30 2.66
N ILE A 171 -15.46 -14.60 2.00
CA ILE A 171 -16.69 -15.18 1.44
C ILE A 171 -16.42 -16.23 0.36
N TYR A 172 -15.22 -16.22 -0.23
CA TYR A 172 -14.84 -17.15 -1.28
C TYR A 172 -14.09 -18.37 -0.74
N ASP A 173 -13.77 -18.45 0.56
CA ASP A 173 -13.05 -19.57 1.16
C ASP A 173 -11.83 -19.99 0.31
N SER A 174 -11.01 -18.99 -0.07
CA SER A 174 -9.92 -19.13 -1.03
C SER A 174 -8.64 -18.52 -0.47
N LEU A 175 -7.53 -19.27 -0.54
CA LEU A 175 -6.23 -18.80 -0.03
C LEU A 175 -5.81 -17.48 -0.70
N GLU A 176 -6.17 -17.26 -1.97
CA GLU A 176 -5.83 -16.04 -2.71
C GLU A 176 -6.61 -14.80 -2.26
N THR A 177 -7.74 -14.95 -1.56
CA THR A 177 -8.57 -13.83 -1.08
C THR A 177 -8.53 -13.61 0.43
N GLU A 178 -8.01 -14.58 1.19
CA GLU A 178 -7.90 -14.55 2.66
C GLU A 178 -7.32 -13.24 3.23
N PHE A 179 -6.27 -12.69 2.61
CA PHE A 179 -5.57 -11.49 3.08
C PHE A 179 -5.74 -10.27 2.16
N VAL A 180 -6.72 -10.32 1.26
CA VAL A 180 -6.92 -9.28 0.24
C VAL A 180 -7.66 -8.07 0.83
N TYR A 181 -6.98 -6.93 0.89
CA TYR A 181 -7.49 -5.66 1.44
C TYR A 181 -8.48 -4.90 0.52
N LYS A 182 -9.24 -5.59 -0.34
CA LYS A 182 -9.86 -4.92 -1.51
C LYS A 182 -11.13 -4.10 -1.24
N THR A 183 -11.63 -3.96 -0.01
CA THR A 183 -12.99 -3.40 0.18
C THR A 183 -13.20 -2.40 1.32
N ASN A 184 -12.15 -1.98 2.03
CA ASN A 184 -12.35 -1.06 3.16
C ASN A 184 -12.76 0.35 2.72
N ARG A 185 -14.07 0.64 2.84
CA ARG A 185 -14.61 1.99 2.77
C ARG A 185 -14.33 2.70 4.09
N PHE A 186 -13.44 3.68 4.06
CA PHE A 186 -13.19 4.54 5.21
C PHE A 186 -14.10 5.75 5.13
N SER A 187 -14.77 6.07 6.22
CA SER A 187 -15.52 7.31 6.33
C SER A 187 -15.24 7.98 7.66
N THR A 188 -15.32 9.29 7.66
CA THR A 188 -15.31 10.07 8.90
C THR A 188 -16.38 11.14 8.80
N LYS A 189 -16.94 11.50 9.95
CA LYS A 189 -17.92 12.56 10.11
C LYS A 189 -17.42 13.53 11.16
N MET A 190 -17.69 14.81 10.96
CA MET A 190 -17.28 15.87 11.87
C MET A 190 -18.39 16.90 12.00
N LYS A 191 -18.76 17.23 13.23
CA LYS A 191 -19.65 18.36 13.52
C LYS A 191 -18.83 19.63 13.75
N ILE A 192 -19.16 20.70 13.02
CA ILE A 192 -18.62 22.04 13.29
C ILE A 192 -19.77 23.05 13.44
N VAL A 193 -19.53 24.09 14.23
CA VAL A 193 -20.48 25.20 14.43
C VAL A 193 -19.79 26.51 14.08
N CYS A 194 -20.45 27.32 13.27
CA CYS A 194 -20.02 28.67 12.99
C CYS A 194 -20.41 29.59 14.15
N THR A 195 -19.46 30.26 14.79
CA THR A 195 -19.74 31.07 15.99
C THR A 195 -20.39 32.41 15.68
N THR A 196 -20.36 32.85 14.42
CA THR A 196 -20.93 34.14 14.01
C THR A 196 -22.43 34.05 13.75
N ASP A 197 -22.91 32.95 13.16
CA ASP A 197 -24.33 32.75 12.84
C ASP A 197 -24.97 31.53 13.53
N ASN A 198 -24.22 30.81 14.37
CA ASN A 198 -24.63 29.56 15.03
C ASN A 198 -25.08 28.44 14.08
N SER A 199 -24.74 28.52 12.80
CA SER A 199 -25.07 27.44 11.86
C SER A 199 -24.25 26.18 12.14
N GLU A 200 -24.93 25.04 12.07
CA GLU A 200 -24.33 23.73 12.30
C GLU A 200 -24.01 23.05 10.97
N TYR A 201 -22.82 22.49 10.84
CA TYR A 201 -22.42 21.67 9.70
C TYR A 201 -22.01 20.28 10.16
N TRP A 202 -22.58 19.28 9.50
CA TRP A 202 -22.17 17.89 9.59
C TRP A 202 -21.38 17.53 8.34
N LEU A 203 -20.06 17.53 8.46
CA LEU A 203 -19.16 17.19 7.39
C LEU A 203 -19.04 15.67 7.24
N SER A 204 -18.83 15.21 6.02
CA SER A 204 -18.50 13.83 5.71
C SER A 204 -17.35 13.76 4.72
N CYS A 205 -16.39 12.89 5.02
CA CYS A 205 -15.29 12.53 4.14
C CYS A 205 -15.28 11.00 4.02
N ILE A 206 -15.32 10.50 2.79
CA ILE A 206 -15.36 9.06 2.50
C ILE A 206 -14.24 8.75 1.52
N TYR A 207 -13.38 7.79 1.85
CA TYR A 207 -12.49 7.15 0.90
C TYR A 207 -13.17 5.89 0.37
N ASP A 208 -13.34 5.85 -0.94
CA ASP A 208 -14.09 4.83 -1.66
C ASP A 208 -13.22 4.28 -2.81
N ILE A 209 -13.08 2.97 -2.89
CA ILE A 209 -12.35 2.29 -3.97
C ILE A 209 -13.39 1.89 -5.01
N ARG A 210 -13.32 2.50 -6.19
CA ARG A 210 -14.24 2.21 -7.28
C ARG A 210 -13.52 1.53 -8.42
N TYR A 211 -14.15 0.52 -8.99
CA TYR A 211 -13.72 -0.04 -10.27
C TYR A 211 -14.05 0.94 -11.39
N ASP A 212 -13.02 1.49 -12.02
CA ASP A 212 -13.13 2.25 -13.25
C ASP A 212 -13.33 1.26 -14.40
N LYS A 213 -14.58 1.14 -14.86
CA LYS A 213 -14.96 0.21 -15.93
C LYS A 213 -14.25 0.51 -17.25
N GLU A 214 -13.97 1.78 -17.56
CA GLU A 214 -13.34 2.16 -18.83
C GLU A 214 -11.85 1.85 -18.84
N ARG A 215 -11.20 2.00 -17.69
CA ARG A 215 -9.76 1.74 -17.54
C ARG A 215 -9.43 0.35 -17.04
N HIS A 216 -10.46 -0.44 -16.72
CA HIS A 216 -10.37 -1.75 -16.05
C HIS A 216 -9.43 -1.71 -14.83
N LYS A 217 -9.51 -0.64 -14.03
CA LYS A 217 -8.64 -0.41 -12.87
C LYS A 217 -9.42 0.05 -11.66
N THR A 218 -9.06 -0.43 -10.48
CA THR A 218 -9.57 0.12 -9.23
C THR A 218 -8.89 1.45 -8.92
N LYS A 219 -9.68 2.47 -8.58
CA LYS A 219 -9.19 3.78 -8.17
C LYS A 219 -9.80 4.18 -6.84
N GLY A 220 -8.94 4.41 -5.84
CA GLY A 220 -9.34 5.05 -4.59
C GLY A 220 -9.64 6.53 -4.81
N THR A 221 -10.79 7.00 -4.32
CA THR A 221 -11.22 8.40 -4.44
C THR A 221 -11.75 8.92 -3.11
N TYR A 222 -11.51 10.20 -2.83
CA TYR A 222 -12.10 10.88 -1.70
C TYR A 222 -13.36 11.61 -2.13
N LEU A 223 -14.44 11.42 -1.37
CA LEU A 223 -15.74 12.05 -1.55
C LEU A 223 -16.01 12.92 -0.34
N TYR A 224 -16.40 14.16 -0.60
CA TYR A 224 -16.66 15.14 0.44
C TYR A 224 -18.09 15.66 0.33
N GLY A 225 -18.67 16.03 1.46
CA GLY A 225 -19.94 16.73 1.49
C GLY A 225 -20.34 17.13 2.90
N TYR A 226 -21.43 17.87 3.00
CA TYR A 226 -21.94 18.36 4.27
C TYR A 226 -23.46 18.39 4.33
N VAL A 227 -23.99 18.41 5.55
CA VAL A 227 -25.37 18.82 5.86
C VAL A 227 -25.30 20.07 6.72
N ARG A 228 -25.95 21.15 6.29
CA ARG A 228 -26.06 22.40 7.05
C ARG A 228 -27.44 22.50 7.70
N ASP A 229 -27.52 22.74 9.00
CA ASP A 229 -28.75 22.96 9.76
C ASP A 229 -29.84 21.91 9.47
N SER A 230 -29.45 20.62 9.43
CA SER A 230 -30.32 19.47 9.13
C SER A 230 -31.05 19.52 7.77
N LYS A 231 -30.54 20.30 6.81
CA LYS A 231 -31.04 20.35 5.42
C LYS A 231 -30.53 19.17 4.59
N SER A 232 -30.79 19.21 3.28
CA SER A 232 -30.31 18.21 2.32
C SER A 232 -28.78 18.13 2.29
N PHE A 233 -28.27 16.93 2.02
CA PHE A 233 -26.85 16.69 1.81
C PHE A 233 -26.34 17.41 0.56
N VAL A 234 -25.24 18.15 0.72
CA VAL A 234 -24.54 18.83 -0.37
C VAL A 234 -23.23 18.11 -0.61
N ARG A 235 -23.08 17.53 -1.80
CA ARG A 235 -21.80 16.95 -2.26
C ARG A 235 -20.93 18.08 -2.79
N ILE A 236 -19.66 18.10 -2.39
CA ILE A 236 -18.69 19.04 -2.95
C ILE A 236 -17.72 18.31 -3.89
N PRO A 237 -17.42 18.88 -5.07
CA PRO A 237 -16.56 18.22 -6.06
C PRO A 237 -15.08 18.28 -5.66
N ASP A 238 -14.66 19.36 -5.00
CA ASP A 238 -13.28 19.58 -4.54
C ASP A 238 -13.26 20.39 -3.25
N ILE A 239 -12.27 20.13 -2.37
CA ILE A 239 -12.12 20.79 -1.07
C ILE A 239 -11.86 22.30 -1.19
N ASN A 240 -11.37 22.77 -2.34
CA ASN A 240 -11.18 24.21 -2.56
C ASN A 240 -12.47 24.92 -2.98
N SER A 241 -13.56 24.18 -3.26
CA SER A 241 -14.87 24.76 -3.58
C SER A 241 -15.49 25.48 -2.38
N GLU A 242 -15.18 25.01 -1.16
CA GLU A 242 -15.67 25.56 0.10
C GLU A 242 -14.47 25.90 1.00
N ILE A 243 -13.78 27.01 0.71
CA ILE A 243 -12.52 27.41 1.35
C ILE A 243 -12.61 27.41 2.88
N HIS A 244 -13.76 27.84 3.43
CA HIS A 244 -13.99 27.89 4.87
C HIS A 244 -14.07 26.50 5.53
N LEU A 245 -14.38 25.45 4.77
CA LEU A 245 -14.42 24.05 5.24
C LEU A 245 -13.14 23.27 4.94
N LYS A 246 -12.27 23.80 4.06
CA LYS A 246 -11.07 23.11 3.55
C LYS A 246 -10.23 22.47 4.65
N GLN A 247 -9.93 23.20 5.73
CA GLN A 247 -9.08 22.70 6.82
C GLN A 247 -9.69 21.50 7.55
N PHE A 248 -11.01 21.48 7.71
CA PHE A 248 -11.72 20.36 8.33
C PHE A 248 -11.69 19.12 7.44
N TYR A 249 -11.92 19.29 6.13
CA TYR A 249 -11.80 18.17 5.19
C TYR A 249 -10.37 17.63 5.09
N LEU A 250 -9.36 18.49 5.14
CA LEU A 250 -7.96 18.06 5.20
C LEU A 250 -7.70 17.25 6.49
N LYS A 251 -8.13 17.75 7.65
CA LYS A 251 -8.01 17.02 8.93
C LYS A 251 -8.64 15.63 8.84
N MET A 252 -9.87 15.54 8.33
CA MET A 252 -10.62 14.30 8.11
C MET A 252 -9.91 13.35 7.13
N LYS A 253 -9.43 13.86 6.00
CA LYS A 253 -8.70 13.08 4.98
C LYS A 253 -7.44 12.45 5.55
N TYR A 254 -6.60 13.24 6.22
CA TYR A 254 -5.35 12.74 6.80
C TYR A 254 -5.62 11.83 8.01
N GLN A 255 -6.79 11.91 8.64
CA GLN A 255 -7.20 10.99 9.68
C GLN A 255 -7.55 9.62 9.07
N ILE A 256 -8.28 9.60 7.94
CA ILE A 256 -8.47 8.37 7.15
C ILE A 256 -7.13 7.77 6.69
N LYS A 257 -6.21 8.59 6.16
CA LYS A 257 -4.90 8.10 5.71
C LYS A 257 -4.13 7.41 6.82
N PHE A 258 -4.14 7.99 8.02
CA PHE A 258 -3.49 7.44 9.19
C PHE A 258 -4.07 6.07 9.57
N GLU A 259 -5.39 5.96 9.73
CA GLU A 259 -6.02 4.67 10.05
C GLU A 259 -5.79 3.62 8.97
N LYS A 260 -5.87 4.02 7.69
CA LYS A 260 -5.55 3.13 6.59
C LYS A 260 -4.13 2.58 6.71
N ARG A 261 -3.13 3.44 6.98
CA ARG A 261 -1.74 3.00 7.20
C ARG A 261 -1.62 2.08 8.40
N LYS A 262 -2.28 2.38 9.51
CA LYS A 262 -2.25 1.54 10.71
C LYS A 262 -2.75 0.12 10.41
N ILE A 263 -3.90 0.01 9.75
CA ILE A 263 -4.45 -1.31 9.38
C ILE A 263 -3.55 -2.02 8.37
N LEU A 264 -3.03 -1.30 7.37
CA LEU A 264 -2.10 -1.88 6.41
C LEU A 264 -0.79 -2.31 7.07
N SER A 265 -0.28 -1.58 8.06
CA SER A 265 0.91 -1.97 8.82
C SER A 265 0.69 -3.28 9.56
N ALA A 266 -0.48 -3.43 10.20
CA ALA A 266 -0.86 -4.69 10.84
C ALA A 266 -0.97 -5.82 9.81
N LEU A 267 -1.61 -5.57 8.66
CA LEU A 267 -1.71 -6.54 7.56
C LEU A 267 -0.35 -6.93 6.99
N ASN A 268 0.60 -6.01 6.90
CA ASN A 268 1.92 -6.30 6.36
C ASN A 268 2.83 -7.04 7.35
N ASP A 269 2.46 -7.12 8.63
CA ASP A 269 3.28 -7.71 9.68
C ASP A 269 2.67 -9.03 10.19
N THR A 270 3.30 -10.17 9.87
CA THR A 270 2.87 -11.51 10.34
C THR A 270 2.80 -11.62 11.85
N ARG A 271 3.55 -10.81 12.60
CA ARG A 271 3.48 -10.77 14.05
C ARG A 271 2.07 -10.39 14.56
N SER A 272 1.28 -9.70 13.73
CA SER A 272 -0.13 -9.37 14.05
C SER A 272 -1.07 -10.58 13.93
N TYR A 273 -0.63 -11.66 13.28
CA TYR A 273 -1.41 -12.86 12.97
C TYR A 273 -0.92 -14.12 13.70
N HIS A 274 0.19 -14.02 14.45
CA HIS A 274 0.95 -15.16 15.00
C HIS A 274 1.66 -16.00 13.94
N GLU A 275 0.90 -16.53 12.98
CA GLU A 275 1.40 -17.28 11.84
C GLU A 275 0.50 -17.03 10.62
N ARG A 276 1.05 -17.19 9.42
CA ARG A 276 0.29 -17.11 8.17
C ARG A 276 0.75 -18.19 7.21
N ILE A 277 -0.18 -18.70 6.39
CA ILE A 277 0.10 -19.74 5.41
C ILE A 277 -0.76 -19.51 4.17
N SER A 278 -0.23 -19.78 2.98
CA SER A 278 -0.97 -19.70 1.73
C SER A 278 -0.30 -20.53 0.65
N ALA A 279 -0.94 -20.61 -0.52
CA ALA A 279 -0.40 -21.23 -1.72
C ALA A 279 -0.78 -20.40 -2.95
N LYS A 280 0.16 -20.26 -3.90
CA LYS A 280 -0.02 -19.46 -5.11
C LYS A 280 0.94 -19.89 -6.20
N VAL A 281 0.55 -19.72 -7.46
CA VAL A 281 1.49 -19.81 -8.57
C VAL A 281 2.33 -18.54 -8.69
N ILE A 282 3.65 -18.67 -8.60
CA ILE A 282 4.63 -17.59 -8.78
C ILE A 282 5.63 -18.04 -9.84
N ALA A 283 5.87 -17.21 -10.86
CA ALA A 283 6.80 -17.52 -11.94
C ALA A 283 6.61 -18.92 -12.57
N ASN A 284 5.36 -19.33 -12.77
CA ASN A 284 4.98 -20.63 -13.34
C ASN A 284 5.40 -21.84 -12.47
N GLU A 285 5.53 -21.67 -11.16
CA GLU A 285 5.73 -22.71 -10.14
C GLU A 285 4.65 -22.60 -9.08
N LEU A 286 4.22 -23.73 -8.52
CA LEU A 286 3.30 -23.73 -7.39
C LEU A 286 4.10 -23.59 -6.09
N HIS A 287 3.88 -22.49 -5.38
CA HIS A 287 4.49 -22.23 -4.08
C HIS A 287 3.47 -22.51 -2.97
N VAL A 288 3.91 -23.17 -1.91
CA VAL A 288 3.19 -23.26 -0.63
C VAL A 288 4.09 -22.65 0.43
N PHE A 289 3.67 -21.54 1.03
CA PHE A 289 4.53 -20.76 1.90
C PHE A 289 3.88 -20.44 3.24
N TYR A 290 4.71 -20.42 4.28
CA TYR A 290 4.33 -20.21 5.66
C TYR A 290 5.26 -19.18 6.29
N GLU A 291 4.73 -18.24 7.08
CA GLU A 291 5.54 -17.33 7.87
C GLU A 291 5.11 -17.29 9.33
N THR A 292 6.09 -17.16 10.23
CA THR A 292 5.86 -16.82 11.64
C THR A 292 6.93 -15.85 12.15
N TYR A 293 6.64 -15.16 13.25
CA TYR A 293 7.57 -14.31 13.96
C TYR A 293 8.26 -15.08 15.11
N ASN A 294 9.51 -14.75 15.40
CA ASN A 294 10.24 -15.32 16.54
C ASN A 294 9.74 -14.76 17.87
N TYR A 295 8.68 -15.37 18.42
CA TYR A 295 8.15 -15.01 19.75
C TYR A 295 9.00 -15.52 20.91
N THR A 296 9.95 -16.43 20.68
CA THR A 296 10.85 -16.96 21.72
C THR A 296 11.89 -15.92 22.13
N VAL A 297 12.43 -15.18 21.16
CA VAL A 297 13.38 -14.09 21.39
C VAL A 297 12.99 -12.87 20.54
N PRO A 298 11.95 -12.12 20.94
CA PRO A 298 11.41 -11.02 20.15
C PRO A 298 12.42 -9.88 19.92
N GLU A 299 13.44 -9.74 20.78
CA GLU A 299 14.49 -8.73 20.66
C GLU A 299 15.33 -8.88 19.39
N LEU A 300 15.33 -10.06 18.77
CA LEU A 300 16.01 -10.30 17.49
C LEU A 300 15.22 -9.77 16.29
N CYS A 301 13.92 -9.55 16.46
CA CYS A 301 13.01 -9.13 15.40
C CYS A 301 13.05 -10.04 14.16
N GLU A 302 13.18 -11.35 14.36
CA GLU A 302 13.29 -12.32 13.26
C GLU A 302 11.93 -12.85 12.82
N TYR A 303 11.76 -12.93 11.50
CA TYR A 303 10.66 -13.60 10.82
C TYR A 303 11.20 -14.82 10.08
N TYR A 304 10.46 -15.92 10.17
CA TYR A 304 10.79 -17.21 9.57
C TYR A 304 9.78 -17.50 8.48
N LEU A 305 10.18 -17.31 7.22
CA LEU A 305 9.38 -17.63 6.04
C LEU A 305 9.89 -18.94 5.46
N MET A 306 9.07 -19.98 5.43
CA MET A 306 9.34 -21.20 4.69
C MET A 306 8.60 -21.16 3.36
N ASP A 307 9.29 -21.44 2.28
CA ASP A 307 8.72 -21.64 0.95
C ASP A 307 8.94 -23.08 0.50
N TYR A 308 7.88 -23.70 -0.03
CA TYR A 308 7.91 -25.05 -0.61
C TYR A 308 7.59 -24.98 -2.09
N VAL A 309 8.51 -25.51 -2.90
CA VAL A 309 8.42 -25.52 -4.35
C VAL A 309 9.00 -26.84 -4.86
N ASN A 310 8.24 -27.57 -5.68
CA ASN A 310 8.72 -28.78 -6.37
C ASN A 310 9.40 -29.82 -5.46
N GLY A 311 8.87 -30.03 -4.25
CA GLY A 311 9.43 -31.00 -3.30
C GLY A 311 10.53 -30.47 -2.38
N GLU A 312 11.00 -29.24 -2.60
CA GLU A 312 12.08 -28.63 -1.84
C GLU A 312 11.57 -27.58 -0.86
N TYR A 313 12.17 -27.54 0.33
CA TYR A 313 11.86 -26.57 1.39
C TYR A 313 13.01 -25.58 1.52
N THR A 314 12.70 -24.29 1.55
CA THR A 314 13.68 -23.25 1.84
C THR A 314 13.17 -22.32 2.94
N LEU A 315 13.91 -22.24 4.04
CA LEU A 315 13.64 -21.35 5.16
C LEU A 315 14.47 -20.07 5.02
N TYR A 316 13.79 -18.94 4.97
CA TYR A 316 14.36 -17.60 4.94
C TYR A 316 14.18 -16.92 6.30
N VAL A 317 15.25 -16.26 6.75
CA VAL A 317 15.24 -15.42 7.95
C VAL A 317 15.34 -13.96 7.55
N SER A 318 14.47 -13.12 8.11
CA SER A 318 14.45 -11.68 7.81
C SER A 318 14.10 -10.85 9.04
N ASN A 319 14.39 -9.56 9.00
CA ASN A 319 14.07 -8.60 10.06
C ASN A 319 12.70 -7.91 9.89
N GLU A 320 11.99 -8.22 8.80
CA GLU A 320 10.71 -7.66 8.42
C GLU A 320 9.88 -8.76 7.77
N SER A 321 8.57 -8.81 8.05
CA SER A 321 7.65 -9.74 7.43
C SER A 321 7.71 -9.70 5.89
N ARG A 322 7.69 -10.88 5.28
CA ARG A 322 7.82 -11.12 3.84
C ARG A 322 6.58 -11.78 3.25
N PHE A 323 5.71 -12.34 4.07
CA PHE A 323 4.50 -13.04 3.63
C PHE A 323 3.69 -12.27 2.57
N MET A 324 3.35 -11.00 2.83
CA MET A 324 2.56 -10.19 1.87
C MET A 324 3.30 -9.89 0.55
N ARG A 325 4.64 -9.96 0.54
CA ARG A 325 5.46 -9.79 -0.68
C ARG A 325 5.35 -10.99 -1.61
N LEU A 326 5.26 -12.20 -1.05
CA LEU A 326 5.00 -13.42 -1.82
C LEU A 326 3.52 -13.52 -2.21
N TYR A 327 2.63 -13.10 -1.30
CA TYR A 327 1.19 -13.19 -1.47
C TYR A 327 0.66 -12.30 -2.61
N LEU A 328 1.12 -11.05 -2.67
CA LEU A 328 0.69 -10.06 -3.67
C LEU A 328 1.62 -10.03 -4.89
N SER A 329 1.14 -9.50 -6.02
CA SER A 329 2.06 -9.11 -7.08
C SER A 329 2.98 -7.97 -6.61
N VAL A 330 4.17 -7.85 -7.22
CA VAL A 330 5.13 -6.77 -6.91
C VAL A 330 4.47 -5.38 -6.99
N GLN A 331 3.61 -5.18 -7.99
CA GLN A 331 2.91 -3.91 -8.18
C GLN A 331 1.87 -3.68 -7.08
N GLU A 332 1.04 -4.68 -6.76
CA GLU A 332 0.05 -4.57 -5.67
C GLU A 332 0.74 -4.31 -4.32
N TYR A 333 1.84 -5.00 -4.03
CA TYR A 333 2.61 -4.78 -2.80
C TYR A 333 3.13 -3.34 -2.74
N HIS A 334 3.75 -2.84 -3.81
CA HIS A 334 4.25 -1.47 -3.86
C HIS A 334 3.14 -0.43 -3.73
N ASP A 335 1.99 -0.66 -4.35
CA ASP A 335 0.84 0.25 -4.28
C ASP A 335 0.23 0.31 -2.87
N MET A 336 0.31 -0.79 -2.11
CA MET A 336 -0.25 -0.88 -0.75
C MET A 336 0.73 -0.49 0.35
N PHE A 337 1.97 -0.96 0.28
CA PHE A 337 2.95 -0.89 1.37
C PHE A 337 4.21 -0.09 1.01
N GLY A 338 4.34 0.36 -0.24
CA GLY A 338 5.52 1.07 -0.72
C GLY A 338 6.68 0.14 -1.09
N ARG A 339 7.83 0.76 -1.42
CA ARG A 339 9.05 0.02 -1.77
C ARG A 339 9.79 -0.41 -0.51
N SER A 340 10.41 -1.58 -0.58
CA SER A 340 11.18 -2.13 0.55
C SER A 340 12.45 -2.80 0.04
N VAL A 341 13.47 -2.87 0.89
CA VAL A 341 14.73 -3.54 0.54
C VAL A 341 14.53 -5.04 0.62
N ASP A 342 14.89 -5.72 -0.46
CA ASP A 342 14.82 -7.18 -0.52
C ASP A 342 16.15 -7.81 -0.09
N LYS A 343 16.25 -8.13 1.19
CA LYS A 343 17.45 -8.72 1.77
C LYS A 343 17.08 -9.67 2.89
N TYR A 344 17.44 -10.94 2.71
CA TYR A 344 17.40 -11.96 3.75
C TYR A 344 18.64 -11.85 4.63
N LEU A 345 18.48 -12.20 5.91
CA LEU A 345 19.58 -12.36 6.85
C LEU A 345 20.30 -13.67 6.58
N ASP A 346 19.53 -14.76 6.48
CA ASP A 346 20.02 -16.11 6.27
C ASP A 346 18.99 -16.93 5.47
N GLU A 347 19.47 -18.01 4.85
CA GLU A 347 18.69 -18.94 4.03
C GLU A 347 19.16 -20.38 4.32
N TYR A 348 18.21 -21.31 4.43
CA TYR A 348 18.47 -22.70 4.77
C TYR A 348 17.59 -23.65 3.96
N SER A 349 18.20 -24.56 3.21
CA SER A 349 17.48 -25.59 2.44
C SER A 349 17.22 -26.89 3.23
N SER A 350 17.83 -27.02 4.42
CA SER A 350 17.63 -28.17 5.29
C SER A 350 18.09 -27.90 6.73
N VAL A 351 17.67 -28.76 7.67
CA VAL A 351 18.18 -28.75 9.04
C VAL A 351 19.71 -28.89 9.08
N GLU A 352 20.30 -29.70 8.20
CA GLU A 352 21.76 -29.87 8.12
C GLU A 352 22.47 -28.55 7.77
N THR A 353 21.87 -27.72 6.89
CA THR A 353 22.43 -26.39 6.59
C THR A 353 22.41 -25.46 7.80
N ILE A 354 21.39 -25.58 8.67
CA ILE A 354 21.30 -24.83 9.92
C ILE A 354 22.34 -25.33 10.92
N GLU A 355 22.48 -26.65 11.10
CA GLU A 355 23.47 -27.25 12.00
C GLU A 355 24.91 -26.86 11.61
N ASN A 356 25.20 -26.85 10.31
CA ASN A 356 26.47 -26.37 9.78
C ASN A 356 26.71 -24.88 10.09
N ALA A 357 25.66 -24.05 10.08
CA ALA A 357 25.75 -22.65 10.49
C ALA A 357 25.98 -22.51 12.01
N VAL A 358 25.32 -23.34 12.83
CA VAL A 358 25.56 -23.41 14.29
C VAL A 358 27.02 -23.78 14.59
N ALA A 359 27.59 -24.75 13.87
CA ALA A 359 28.98 -25.18 14.07
C ALA A 359 29.99 -24.06 13.81
N LYS A 360 29.72 -23.21 12.81
CA LYS A 360 30.57 -22.08 12.39
C LYS A 360 30.33 -20.80 13.19
N ALA A 361 29.23 -20.69 13.93
CA ALA A 361 28.86 -19.49 14.65
C ALA A 361 29.66 -19.29 15.96
N ASN A 362 29.82 -18.03 16.35
CA ASN A 362 30.33 -17.66 17.67
C ASN A 362 29.38 -18.16 18.78
N LEU A 363 29.93 -18.40 19.98
CA LEU A 363 29.22 -18.98 21.14
C LEU A 363 27.89 -18.26 21.48
N ASP A 364 27.87 -16.94 21.35
CA ASP A 364 26.72 -16.06 21.58
C ASP A 364 25.61 -16.21 20.53
N ARG A 365 25.93 -16.63 19.30
CA ARG A 365 24.95 -16.83 18.22
C ARG A 365 24.45 -18.27 18.07
N LYS A 366 25.14 -19.25 18.66
CA LYS A 366 24.74 -20.67 18.52
C LYS A 366 23.32 -20.93 19.02
N GLY A 367 22.98 -20.39 20.19
CA GLY A 367 21.64 -20.56 20.77
C GLY A 367 20.54 -19.99 19.88
N VAL A 368 20.79 -18.84 19.24
CA VAL A 368 19.85 -18.19 18.32
C VAL A 368 19.64 -19.03 17.06
N ILE A 369 20.72 -19.47 16.41
CA ILE A 369 20.62 -20.25 15.18
C ILE A 369 19.96 -21.62 15.46
N GLN A 370 20.17 -22.19 16.65
CA GLN A 370 19.53 -23.45 17.04
C GLN A 370 17.99 -23.34 17.07
N LEU A 371 17.43 -22.20 17.48
CA LEU A 371 15.97 -21.98 17.47
C LEU A 371 15.37 -22.05 16.06
N ARG A 372 16.18 -21.82 15.03
CA ARG A 372 15.75 -21.90 13.64
C ARG A 372 15.49 -23.34 13.18
N ILE A 373 16.06 -24.34 13.86
CA ILE A 373 15.76 -25.77 13.60
C ILE A 373 14.33 -26.09 14.00
N ASP A 374 13.90 -25.65 15.19
CA ASP A 374 12.51 -25.82 15.64
C ASP A 374 11.54 -25.07 14.71
N ALA A 375 11.91 -23.85 14.28
CA ALA A 375 11.14 -23.10 13.30
C ALA A 375 11.03 -23.84 11.95
N PHE A 376 12.13 -24.45 11.48
CA PHE A 376 12.15 -25.25 10.24
C PHE A 376 11.16 -26.41 10.31
N HIS A 377 11.22 -27.21 11.39
CA HIS A 377 10.31 -28.35 11.57
C HIS A 377 8.85 -27.92 11.68
N ASN A 378 8.57 -26.91 12.51
CA ASN A 378 7.20 -26.41 12.68
C ASN A 378 6.62 -25.88 11.35
N ALA A 379 7.41 -25.11 10.59
CA ALA A 379 6.97 -24.59 9.31
C ALA A 379 6.75 -25.71 8.28
N GLN A 380 7.63 -26.73 8.26
CA GLN A 380 7.48 -27.90 7.41
C GLN A 380 6.19 -28.68 7.73
N ASP A 381 5.87 -28.88 9.00
CA ASP A 381 4.62 -29.54 9.43
C ASP A 381 3.37 -28.76 9.00
N LYS A 382 3.41 -27.43 9.11
CA LYS A 382 2.32 -26.53 8.69
C LYS A 382 2.11 -26.59 7.17
N ILE A 383 3.19 -26.54 6.39
CA ILE A 383 3.14 -26.68 4.93
C ILE A 383 2.59 -28.05 4.54
N ASN A 384 3.11 -29.13 5.12
CA ASN A 384 2.61 -30.50 4.86
C ASN A 384 1.12 -30.64 5.16
N SER A 385 0.65 -30.02 6.25
CA SER A 385 -0.77 -29.99 6.61
C SER A 385 -1.61 -29.28 5.56
N LEU A 386 -1.17 -28.13 5.04
CA LEU A 386 -1.86 -27.42 3.97
C LEU A 386 -1.82 -28.21 2.65
N ILE A 387 -0.68 -28.80 2.29
CA ILE A 387 -0.57 -29.68 1.11
C ILE A 387 -1.57 -30.83 1.20
N GLY A 388 -1.69 -31.47 2.36
CA GLY A 388 -2.70 -32.51 2.60
C GLY A 388 -4.12 -32.00 2.39
N LYS A 389 -4.45 -30.81 2.90
CA LYS A 389 -5.77 -30.19 2.68
C LYS A 389 -6.03 -29.83 1.22
N LEU A 390 -5.03 -29.34 0.49
CA LEU A 390 -5.14 -29.02 -0.94
C LEU A 390 -5.40 -30.29 -1.75
N ARG A 391 -4.64 -31.37 -1.49
CA ARG A 391 -4.84 -32.68 -2.13
C ARG A 391 -6.21 -33.29 -1.84
N ASP A 392 -6.70 -33.10 -0.62
CA ASP A 392 -8.02 -33.60 -0.18
C ASP A 392 -9.20 -32.72 -0.65
N GLY A 393 -8.96 -31.58 -1.30
CA GLY A 393 -10.01 -30.60 -1.65
C GLY A 393 -10.67 -29.95 -0.43
N LYS A 394 -9.96 -29.84 0.69
CA LYS A 394 -10.40 -29.18 1.93
C LYS A 394 -9.87 -27.74 2.07
N ALA A 395 -8.98 -27.34 1.17
CA ALA A 395 -8.49 -25.98 1.01
C ALA A 395 -8.38 -25.71 -0.49
N HIS A 396 -8.54 -24.45 -0.89
CA HIS A 396 -8.55 -24.06 -2.30
C HIS A 396 -7.70 -22.81 -2.50
N ILE A 397 -6.87 -22.78 -3.55
CA ILE A 397 -6.19 -21.53 -3.94
C ILE A 397 -7.25 -20.54 -4.44
N ARG A 398 -8.07 -20.97 -5.41
CA ARG A 398 -9.38 -20.39 -5.72
C ARG A 398 -10.46 -21.45 -5.62
N ASN A 399 -11.49 -21.18 -4.83
CA ASN A 399 -12.65 -22.03 -4.68
C ASN A 399 -13.67 -21.70 -5.77
N LEU A 400 -13.57 -22.40 -6.90
CA LEU A 400 -14.44 -22.19 -8.06
C LEU A 400 -15.92 -22.22 -7.68
N LYS A 401 -16.33 -23.14 -6.80
CA LYS A 401 -17.73 -23.32 -6.37
C LYS A 401 -18.24 -22.23 -5.44
N ALA A 402 -17.36 -21.56 -4.70
CA ALA A 402 -17.73 -20.41 -3.87
C ALA A 402 -17.74 -19.10 -4.66
N ILE A 403 -16.95 -19.02 -5.75
CA ILE A 403 -16.84 -17.83 -6.59
C ILE A 403 -17.96 -17.78 -7.64
N TYR A 404 -18.25 -18.90 -8.30
CA TYR A 404 -19.24 -18.98 -9.37
C TYR A 404 -20.36 -19.96 -9.04
N ASP A 405 -21.60 -19.48 -9.16
CA ASP A 405 -22.79 -20.34 -9.18
C ASP A 405 -22.83 -21.19 -10.46
N ASN A 406 -22.25 -20.68 -11.55
CA ASN A 406 -22.14 -21.34 -12.84
C ASN A 406 -20.67 -21.43 -13.29
N GLU A 407 -20.12 -22.65 -13.32
CA GLU A 407 -18.70 -22.87 -13.66
C GLU A 407 -18.33 -22.35 -15.06
N LEU A 408 -19.30 -22.27 -15.98
CA LEU A 408 -19.05 -21.75 -17.34
C LEU A 408 -18.60 -20.29 -17.36
N ASP A 409 -18.87 -19.52 -16.30
CA ASP A 409 -18.42 -18.13 -16.16
C ASP A 409 -16.88 -18.00 -16.07
N VAL A 410 -16.17 -19.11 -15.87
CA VAL A 410 -14.70 -19.19 -16.03
C VAL A 410 -14.28 -18.78 -17.46
N LEU A 411 -15.10 -19.01 -18.47
CA LEU A 411 -14.81 -18.57 -19.84
C LEU A 411 -14.74 -17.04 -19.93
N SER A 412 -15.62 -16.34 -19.20
CA SER A 412 -15.61 -14.88 -19.13
C SER A 412 -14.45 -14.32 -18.33
N TYR A 413 -13.98 -15.06 -17.33
CA TYR A 413 -12.76 -14.72 -16.61
C TYR A 413 -11.55 -14.66 -17.55
N PHE A 414 -11.38 -15.68 -18.40
CA PHE A 414 -10.30 -15.75 -19.39
C PHE A 414 -10.57 -15.02 -20.71
N LYS A 415 -11.81 -14.52 -20.92
CA LYS A 415 -12.26 -13.80 -22.11
C LYS A 415 -12.21 -14.63 -23.39
N VAL A 416 -12.68 -15.87 -23.31
CA VAL A 416 -12.64 -16.86 -24.40
C VAL A 416 -14.01 -17.41 -24.74
N GLU A 417 -15.08 -16.69 -24.39
CA GLU A 417 -16.45 -17.10 -24.65
C GLU A 417 -16.71 -17.35 -26.14
N ASP A 418 -16.23 -16.44 -26.99
CA ASP A 418 -16.37 -16.51 -28.45
C ASP A 418 -15.57 -17.68 -29.04
N ASP A 419 -14.36 -17.94 -28.52
CA ASP A 419 -13.48 -19.02 -28.97
C ASP A 419 -14.11 -20.40 -28.70
N PHE A 420 -14.77 -20.56 -27.56
CA PHE A 420 -15.53 -21.75 -27.20
C PHE A 420 -16.94 -21.81 -27.83
N GLN A 421 -17.31 -20.80 -28.63
CA GLN A 421 -18.64 -20.66 -29.23
C GLN A 421 -19.76 -20.76 -28.19
N SER A 422 -19.58 -20.03 -27.10
CA SER A 422 -20.47 -20.05 -25.96
C SER A 422 -21.85 -19.53 -26.33
N SER A 423 -22.89 -20.15 -25.77
CA SER A 423 -24.27 -19.69 -25.91
C SER A 423 -24.77 -19.13 -24.59
N ASN A 424 -25.52 -18.03 -24.65
CA ASN A 424 -26.07 -17.40 -23.46
C ASN A 424 -27.55 -17.74 -23.26
N ASP A 425 -27.98 -17.75 -22.01
CA ASP A 425 -29.37 -17.76 -21.64
C ASP A 425 -30.02 -16.42 -22.03
N PRO A 426 -31.11 -16.41 -22.83
CA PRO A 426 -31.73 -15.16 -23.27
C PRO A 426 -32.39 -14.35 -22.15
N GLN A 427 -32.70 -14.96 -21.01
CA GLN A 427 -33.42 -14.35 -19.90
C GLN A 427 -32.47 -13.75 -18.86
N TYR A 428 -31.36 -14.43 -18.56
CA TYR A 428 -30.41 -14.01 -17.52
C TYR A 428 -29.05 -13.54 -18.06
N GLY A 429 -28.73 -13.86 -19.32
CA GLY A 429 -27.47 -13.48 -19.95
C GLY A 429 -26.27 -14.36 -19.55
N GLU A 430 -26.48 -15.36 -18.70
CA GLU A 430 -25.46 -16.32 -18.24
C GLU A 430 -25.07 -17.31 -19.34
N ILE A 431 -23.84 -17.84 -19.28
CA ILE A 431 -23.38 -18.84 -20.24
C ILE A 431 -24.07 -20.17 -19.94
N LYS A 432 -24.81 -20.74 -20.90
CA LYS A 432 -25.56 -21.99 -20.71
C LYS A 432 -24.94 -23.21 -21.38
N GLY A 433 -23.90 -23.01 -22.20
CA GLY A 433 -23.21 -24.11 -22.85
C GLY A 433 -22.14 -23.65 -23.84
N ILE A 434 -21.23 -24.57 -24.16
CA ILE A 434 -20.12 -24.42 -25.10
C ILE A 434 -20.44 -25.12 -26.43
N GLY A 435 -19.96 -24.57 -27.55
CA GLY A 435 -20.14 -25.14 -28.88
C GLY A 435 -18.98 -26.02 -29.34
N ILE A 436 -17.79 -25.84 -28.74
CA ILE A 436 -16.57 -26.62 -29.03
C ILE A 436 -15.90 -27.04 -27.72
N ASP A 437 -15.37 -28.26 -27.68
CA ASP A 437 -14.77 -28.85 -26.46
C ASP A 437 -13.34 -28.37 -26.18
N LYS A 438 -12.65 -27.82 -27.18
CA LYS A 438 -11.26 -27.37 -27.10
C LYS A 438 -10.96 -26.21 -28.05
N ILE A 439 -10.05 -25.34 -27.64
CA ILE A 439 -9.53 -24.23 -28.46
C ILE A 439 -8.02 -24.34 -28.61
N SER A 440 -7.50 -23.83 -29.72
CA SER A 440 -6.05 -23.76 -29.96
C SER A 440 -5.54 -22.38 -29.56
N VAL A 441 -4.57 -22.36 -28.65
CA VAL A 441 -3.96 -21.13 -28.12
C VAL A 441 -2.51 -21.09 -28.54
N THR A 442 -2.08 -19.95 -29.08
CA THR A 442 -0.67 -19.70 -29.42
C THR A 442 -0.02 -18.94 -28.27
N LEU A 443 0.97 -19.57 -27.63
CA LEU A 443 1.73 -18.99 -26.52
C LEU A 443 2.84 -18.06 -27.03
N PRO A 444 3.43 -17.23 -26.14
CA PRO A 444 4.71 -16.58 -26.42
C PRO A 444 5.72 -17.65 -26.84
N ASP A 445 6.40 -17.45 -27.98
CA ASP A 445 7.28 -18.43 -28.69
C ASP A 445 6.62 -19.28 -29.77
N ASP A 446 5.42 -18.92 -30.23
CA ASP A 446 4.69 -19.58 -31.34
C ASP A 446 4.37 -21.06 -31.07
N VAL A 447 4.39 -21.47 -29.80
CA VAL A 447 3.98 -22.81 -29.38
C VAL A 447 2.45 -22.88 -29.34
N GLN A 448 1.87 -23.81 -30.09
CA GLN A 448 0.43 -24.06 -30.05
C GLN A 448 0.09 -25.16 -29.04
N ILE A 449 -0.93 -24.90 -28.23
CA ILE A 449 -1.50 -25.86 -27.28
C ILE A 449 -3.02 -25.91 -27.46
N GLU A 450 -3.60 -27.10 -27.27
CA GLU A 450 -5.05 -27.25 -27.18
C GLU A 450 -5.46 -27.20 -25.70
N LEU A 451 -6.43 -26.33 -25.38
CA LEU A 451 -6.98 -26.20 -24.04
C LEU A 451 -8.48 -26.53 -24.06
N THR A 452 -8.91 -27.36 -23.12
CA THR A 452 -10.33 -27.68 -22.87
C THR A 452 -10.93 -26.75 -21.81
N PHE A 453 -12.25 -26.78 -21.66
CA PHE A 453 -12.92 -26.10 -20.55
C PHE A 453 -12.43 -26.59 -19.17
N ASP A 454 -12.19 -27.90 -19.01
CA ASP A 454 -11.64 -28.47 -17.78
C ASP A 454 -10.24 -27.92 -17.47
N ASN A 455 -9.39 -27.70 -18.49
CA ASN A 455 -8.10 -27.05 -18.31
C ASN A 455 -8.25 -25.62 -17.79
N LEU A 456 -9.24 -24.88 -18.26
CA LEU A 456 -9.53 -23.52 -17.78
C LEU A 456 -10.04 -23.54 -16.34
N CYS A 457 -10.92 -24.48 -15.97
CA CYS A 457 -11.39 -24.63 -14.59
C CYS A 457 -10.25 -24.99 -13.64
N ALA A 458 -9.38 -25.93 -14.02
CA ALA A 458 -8.21 -26.33 -13.24
C ALA A 458 -7.21 -25.16 -13.12
N GLY A 459 -6.92 -24.48 -14.23
CA GLY A 459 -6.07 -23.30 -14.26
C GLY A 459 -6.59 -22.14 -13.41
N PHE A 460 -7.91 -21.90 -13.45
CA PHE A 460 -8.57 -20.94 -12.56
C PHE A 460 -8.38 -21.34 -11.10
N SER A 461 -8.64 -22.59 -10.76
CA SER A 461 -8.54 -23.13 -9.40
C SER A 461 -7.11 -23.06 -8.83
N LEU A 462 -6.09 -23.12 -9.70
CA LEU A 462 -4.67 -22.90 -9.39
C LEU A 462 -4.29 -21.43 -9.16
N GLY A 463 -5.16 -20.48 -9.45
CA GLY A 463 -4.86 -19.05 -9.34
C GLY A 463 -4.27 -18.40 -10.59
N LEU A 464 -4.38 -19.04 -11.77
CA LEU A 464 -3.87 -18.48 -13.04
C LEU A 464 -4.82 -17.40 -13.57
N ASN A 465 -4.28 -16.33 -14.13
CA ASN A 465 -4.99 -15.11 -14.48
C ASN A 465 -5.27 -14.97 -15.97
N THR A 466 -4.48 -15.62 -16.82
CA THR A 466 -4.66 -15.56 -18.27
C THR A 466 -4.61 -16.94 -18.89
N ILE A 467 -5.17 -17.07 -20.09
CA ILE A 467 -5.15 -18.33 -20.82
C ILE A 467 -3.73 -18.77 -21.20
N GLU A 468 -2.85 -17.81 -21.47
CA GLU A 468 -1.44 -18.08 -21.75
C GLU A 468 -0.71 -18.62 -20.51
N GLU A 469 -1.06 -18.16 -19.31
CA GLU A 469 -0.55 -18.72 -18.06
C GLU A 469 -1.01 -20.18 -17.89
N VAL A 470 -2.28 -20.50 -18.17
CA VAL A 470 -2.80 -21.88 -18.16
C VAL A 470 -2.01 -22.78 -19.12
N GLY A 471 -1.84 -22.34 -20.37
CA GLY A 471 -1.10 -23.11 -21.37
C GLY A 471 0.38 -23.28 -21.01
N SER A 472 1.04 -22.22 -20.55
CA SER A 472 2.45 -22.25 -20.15
C SER A 472 2.69 -23.16 -18.93
N PHE A 473 1.76 -23.15 -17.98
CA PHE A 473 1.81 -24.02 -16.80
C PHE A 473 1.65 -25.49 -17.20
N LEU A 474 0.63 -25.79 -18.02
CA LEU A 474 0.38 -27.14 -18.52
C LEU A 474 1.55 -27.69 -19.35
N ILE A 475 2.21 -26.87 -20.18
CA ILE A 475 3.39 -27.33 -20.94
C ILE A 475 4.54 -27.70 -20.02
N LYS A 476 4.78 -26.88 -19.00
CA LYS A 476 5.91 -27.07 -18.09
C LYS A 476 5.70 -28.30 -17.21
N HIS A 477 4.54 -28.39 -16.57
CA HIS A 477 4.24 -29.40 -15.55
C HIS A 477 3.56 -30.65 -16.08
N LYS A 478 3.06 -30.62 -17.32
CA LYS A 478 2.30 -31.70 -17.98
C LYS A 478 0.96 -32.02 -17.33
N THR A 479 0.57 -31.28 -16.31
CA THR A 479 -0.67 -31.44 -15.56
C THR A 479 -1.11 -30.09 -14.98
N LEU A 480 -2.41 -29.99 -14.68
CA LEU A 480 -3.01 -28.90 -13.89
C LEU A 480 -3.61 -29.45 -12.58
N GLU A 481 -3.45 -30.74 -12.32
CA GLU A 481 -4.00 -31.40 -11.14
C GLU A 481 -3.14 -31.12 -9.91
N LEU A 482 -3.72 -30.45 -8.90
CA LEU A 482 -3.04 -30.11 -7.64
C LEU A 482 -2.40 -31.34 -6.95
N THR A 483 -3.01 -32.51 -7.07
CA THR A 483 -2.50 -33.76 -6.47
C THR A 483 -1.23 -34.29 -7.13
N GLU A 484 -0.98 -33.93 -8.39
CA GLU A 484 0.22 -34.32 -9.12
C GLU A 484 1.35 -33.30 -8.99
N LEU A 485 1.01 -32.04 -8.67
CA LEU A 485 1.95 -30.93 -8.51
C LEU A 485 2.58 -30.86 -7.11
N LEU A 486 1.83 -31.26 -6.08
CA LEU A 486 2.24 -31.29 -4.67
C LEU A 486 2.57 -32.71 -4.26
#